data_AF-A0A9N9W5Q1-F1
#
_entry.id   AF-A0A9N9W5Q1-F1
#
_cell.length_a   1.000
_cell.length_b   1.000
_cell.length_c   1.000
_cell.angle_alpha   90.00
_cell.angle_beta   90.00
_cell.angle_gamma   90.00
#
_symmetry.space_group_name_H-M   'P 1'
#
loop_
_entity.id
_entity.type
_entity.pdbx_description
1 polymer ?
#
loop_
_entity_poly.entity_id
_entity_poly.type
_entity_poly.pdbx_seq_one_letter_code
_entity_poly.pdbx_strand_id
1 'polypeptide(L)'
;MPLTFLASVFECLSQIFFGMRPLMNIEDIDVPLPEQESAWSAVTQSDWESAIGERSGGQASKNSLKRVLYGIDSMQQVLPEVDGFIRLLLTVTLFVEENMELLRTKSWLAEGISNPSSLARSRSSTQPTLERDTPFRLQNRIKAMDADFNLLQPNFTIYPFVSDLSIMEACMYHEVHIMRHVRLEGLYALTGWQASKTYIDIAERDFKLWLHDHQPTIRKCLWHAATLLSTLHSRRHMTLWEPLCFLTRAIFLWAYLKHADSKTVQPSSSEHMIENQKALRLDRLTKADERNAWIDHGFNGNVHVTGIGNLNPGEHPNRVLEELHRYLISQTGTANLAGGIAKAAMQVCRGLPPSF
;
A
#
# COMPACT_ATOMS: atom_id res chain seq x y z
N MET A 1 25.61 3.02 11.17
CA MET A 1 24.57 1.98 10.99
C MET A 1 23.15 2.54 11.00
N PRO A 2 22.69 3.33 11.99
CA PRO A 2 21.30 3.82 12.06
C PRO A 2 20.86 4.64 10.83
N LEU A 3 21.73 5.54 10.37
CA LEU A 3 21.47 6.43 9.23
C LEU A 3 21.27 5.68 7.91
N THR A 4 21.93 4.54 7.72
CA THR A 4 21.81 3.74 6.49
C THR A 4 20.38 3.24 6.34
N PHE A 5 19.79 2.65 7.39
CA PHE A 5 18.42 2.13 7.34
C PHE A 5 17.36 3.23 7.24
N LEU A 6 17.59 4.40 7.85
CA LEU A 6 16.70 5.55 7.66
C LEU A 6 16.75 6.07 6.22
N ALA A 7 17.94 6.16 5.63
CA ALA A 7 18.09 6.49 4.21
C ALA A 7 17.41 5.42 3.34
N SER A 8 17.53 4.14 3.68
CA SER A 8 16.84 3.05 2.99
C SER A 8 15.33 3.22 2.99
N VAL A 9 14.73 3.49 4.16
CA VAL A 9 13.29 3.76 4.27
C VAL A 9 12.93 4.98 3.41
N PHE A 10 13.68 6.08 3.51
CA PHE A 10 13.40 7.29 2.72
C PHE A 10 13.46 7.06 1.20
N GLU A 11 14.46 6.32 0.71
CA GLU A 11 14.56 5.95 -0.70
C GLU A 11 13.40 5.05 -1.13
N CYS A 12 13.00 4.10 -0.29
CA CYS A 12 11.85 3.25 -0.59
C CYS A 12 10.54 4.07 -0.66
N LEU A 13 10.32 4.99 0.27
CA LEU A 13 9.16 5.89 0.23
C LEU A 13 9.19 6.80 -1.01
N SER A 14 10.37 7.23 -1.40
CA SER A 14 10.58 8.02 -2.61
C SER A 14 10.19 7.25 -3.87
N GLN A 15 10.53 5.96 -3.93
CA GLN A 15 10.07 5.06 -4.99
C GLN A 15 8.55 4.85 -4.93
N ILE A 16 7.99 4.62 -3.74
CA ILE A 16 6.56 4.37 -3.53
C ILE A 16 5.71 5.54 -4.01
N PHE A 17 5.99 6.77 -3.57
CA PHE A 17 5.13 7.92 -3.84
C PHE A 17 5.48 8.70 -5.10
N PHE A 18 6.74 8.66 -5.52
CA PHE A 18 7.24 9.50 -6.63
C PHE A 18 7.85 8.70 -7.78
N GLY A 19 7.94 7.37 -7.68
CA GLY A 19 8.58 6.53 -8.69
C GLY A 19 10.09 6.79 -8.85
N MET A 20 10.72 7.39 -7.83
CA MET A 20 12.16 7.67 -7.84
C MET A 20 12.94 6.41 -7.49
N ARG A 21 13.72 5.90 -8.46
CA ARG A 21 14.48 4.66 -8.30
C ARG A 21 15.41 4.74 -7.07
N PRO A 22 15.36 3.77 -6.14
CA PRO A 22 16.31 3.69 -5.03
C PRO A 22 17.74 3.56 -5.53
N LEU A 23 18.69 4.14 -4.80
CA LEU A 23 20.12 4.07 -5.07
C LEU A 23 20.81 2.99 -4.26
N MET A 24 20.11 2.38 -3.29
CA MET A 24 20.61 1.25 -2.51
C MET A 24 21.19 0.14 -3.38
N ASN A 25 22.40 -0.28 -3.02
CA ASN A 25 23.09 -1.42 -3.58
C ASN A 25 22.92 -2.65 -2.70
N ILE A 26 23.26 -3.82 -3.24
CA ILE A 26 23.25 -5.10 -2.50
C ILE A 26 24.17 -5.04 -1.27
N GLU A 27 25.22 -4.21 -1.32
CA GLU A 27 26.15 -4.01 -0.21
C GLU A 27 25.48 -3.26 0.96
N ASP A 28 24.54 -2.35 0.69
CA ASP A 28 23.85 -1.56 1.70
C ASP A 28 22.85 -2.39 2.51
N ILE A 29 22.34 -3.49 1.93
CA ILE A 29 21.40 -4.43 2.57
C ILE A 29 22.11 -5.61 3.27
N ASP A 30 23.44 -5.73 3.13
CA ASP A 30 24.23 -6.76 3.83
C ASP A 30 24.71 -6.29 5.22
N VAL A 31 24.33 -5.07 5.61
CA VAL A 31 24.59 -4.51 6.94
C VAL A 31 23.71 -5.21 7.99
N PRO A 32 24.24 -5.51 9.19
CA PRO A 32 23.46 -6.06 10.30
C PRO A 32 22.26 -5.18 10.63
N LEU A 33 21.09 -5.81 10.86
CA LEU A 33 19.88 -5.10 11.24
C LEU A 33 20.11 -4.25 12.50
N PRO A 34 19.47 -3.08 12.59
CA PRO A 34 19.64 -2.23 13.74
C PRO A 34 19.11 -2.92 15.01
N GLU A 35 19.79 -2.69 16.13
CA GLU A 35 19.36 -3.18 17.44
C GLU A 35 18.14 -2.38 17.94
N GLN A 36 17.43 -2.95 18.93
CA GLN A 36 16.06 -2.64 19.38
C GLN A 36 15.63 -1.16 19.35
N GLU A 37 14.31 -0.95 19.13
CA GLU A 37 13.56 0.32 19.27
C GLU A 37 13.91 1.15 20.52
N SER A 38 14.33 0.54 21.63
CA SER A 38 14.78 1.25 22.83
C SER A 38 15.94 2.21 22.53
N ALA A 39 16.90 1.79 21.70
CA ALA A 39 18.01 2.63 21.25
C ALA A 39 17.52 3.78 20.34
N TRP A 40 16.45 3.56 19.58
CA TRP A 40 15.85 4.60 18.73
C TRP A 40 14.99 5.61 19.52
N SER A 41 14.46 5.19 20.67
CA SER A 41 13.70 6.03 21.60
C SER A 41 14.58 6.77 22.62
N ALA A 42 15.89 6.49 22.63
CA ALA A 42 16.83 7.11 23.57
C ALA A 42 16.95 8.62 23.31
N VAL A 43 16.71 9.42 24.35
CA VAL A 43 16.78 10.89 24.27
C VAL A 43 18.18 11.39 24.60
N THR A 44 18.94 10.64 25.40
CA THR A 44 20.31 11.00 25.78
C THR A 44 21.31 9.95 25.31
N GLN A 45 22.58 10.36 25.18
CA GLN A 45 23.68 9.47 24.83
C GLN A 45 23.83 8.33 25.86
N SER A 46 23.64 8.61 27.15
CA SER A 46 23.70 7.60 28.21
C SER A 46 22.58 6.56 28.09
N ASP A 47 21.38 6.98 27.71
CA ASP A 47 20.25 6.06 27.47
C ASP A 47 20.52 5.18 26.24
N TRP A 48 21.12 5.77 25.20
CA TRP A 48 21.50 5.07 23.98
C TRP A 48 22.58 4.01 24.23
N GLU A 49 23.63 4.38 24.97
CA GLU A 49 24.71 3.47 25.36
C GLU A 49 24.21 2.34 26.27
N SER A 50 23.26 2.63 27.17
CA SER A 50 22.63 1.62 28.02
C SER A 50 21.74 0.66 27.22
N ALA A 51 20.95 1.18 26.28
CA ALA A 51 20.07 0.39 25.42
C ALA A 51 20.85 -0.58 24.51
N ILE A 52 22.04 -0.19 24.07
CA ILE A 52 22.94 -1.05 23.27
C ILE A 52 23.71 -2.03 24.15
N GLY A 53 24.12 -1.61 25.35
CA GLY A 53 24.83 -2.46 26.31
C GLY A 53 24.01 -3.62 26.86
N GLU A 54 22.68 -3.48 26.95
CA GLU A 54 21.80 -4.49 27.57
C GLU A 54 21.64 -5.79 26.76
N ARG A 55 21.96 -5.82 25.45
CA ARG A 55 21.69 -7.00 24.60
C ARG A 55 22.65 -7.24 23.42
N SER A 56 23.96 -7.01 23.55
CA SER A 56 24.97 -7.37 22.53
C SER A 56 25.13 -8.89 22.21
N GLY A 57 24.07 -9.70 22.33
CA GLY A 57 24.06 -11.13 22.06
C GLY A 57 22.80 -11.69 21.36
N GLY A 58 21.84 -10.84 20.98
CA GLY A 58 20.59 -11.27 20.34
C GLY A 58 20.77 -11.79 18.90
N GLN A 59 19.98 -12.78 18.48
CA GLN A 59 20.04 -13.38 17.14
C GLN A 59 19.78 -12.35 16.02
N ALA A 60 18.95 -11.33 16.28
CA ALA A 60 18.64 -10.24 15.34
C ALA A 60 19.86 -9.42 14.91
N SER A 61 20.81 -9.17 15.82
CA SER A 61 22.08 -8.44 15.58
C SER A 61 23.01 -9.18 14.60
N LYS A 62 22.79 -10.49 14.38
CA LYS A 62 23.55 -11.32 13.41
C LYS A 62 22.88 -11.42 12.03
N ASN A 63 21.65 -10.93 11.88
CA ASN A 63 20.91 -11.02 10.63
C ASN A 63 21.04 -9.72 9.84
N SER A 64 21.41 -9.80 8.57
CA SER A 64 21.33 -8.68 7.63
C SER A 64 19.98 -8.68 6.91
N LEU A 65 19.59 -7.52 6.38
CA LEU A 65 18.37 -7.35 5.57
C LEU A 65 18.35 -8.36 4.40
N LYS A 66 19.50 -8.54 3.74
CA LYS A 66 19.72 -9.54 2.69
C LYS A 66 19.43 -10.96 3.18
N ARG A 67 19.91 -11.34 4.38
CA ARG A 67 19.66 -12.67 4.93
C ARG A 67 18.18 -12.89 5.24
N VAL A 68 17.47 -11.87 5.73
CA VAL A 68 16.04 -11.97 6.04
C VAL A 68 15.19 -12.08 4.78
N LEU A 69 15.50 -11.29 3.74
CA LEU A 69 14.72 -11.26 2.49
C LEU A 69 15.02 -12.41 1.53
N TYR A 70 16.26 -12.93 1.53
CA TYR A 70 16.69 -13.97 0.60
C TYR A 70 16.96 -15.33 1.25
N GLY A 71 16.97 -15.40 2.58
CA GLY A 71 17.17 -16.65 3.31
C GLY A 71 15.88 -17.48 3.42
N ILE A 72 16.02 -18.80 3.33
CA ILE A 72 14.90 -19.74 3.52
C ILE A 72 14.43 -19.65 4.98
N ASP A 73 13.11 -19.50 5.17
CA ASP A 73 12.41 -19.39 6.47
C ASP A 73 12.96 -18.31 7.43
N SER A 74 13.83 -17.42 6.93
CA SER A 74 14.56 -16.46 7.75
C SER A 74 13.64 -15.36 8.28
N MET A 75 12.62 -14.97 7.50
CA MET A 75 11.61 -14.00 7.92
C MET A 75 10.78 -14.51 9.11
N GLN A 76 10.32 -15.78 9.07
CA GLN A 76 9.55 -16.38 10.17
C GLN A 76 10.37 -16.53 11.45
N GLN A 77 11.66 -16.81 11.35
CA GLN A 77 12.55 -16.96 12.51
C GLN A 77 12.86 -15.62 13.18
N VAL A 78 12.91 -14.54 12.41
CA VAL A 78 13.30 -13.21 12.89
C VAL A 78 12.10 -12.45 13.43
N LEU A 79 10.92 -12.55 12.80
CA LEU A 79 9.73 -11.78 13.14
C LEU A 79 9.30 -11.73 14.62
N PRO A 80 9.36 -12.83 15.40
CA PRO A 80 8.92 -12.83 16.80
C PRO A 80 9.68 -11.85 17.69
N GLU A 81 10.90 -11.46 17.29
CA GLU A 81 11.79 -10.58 18.05
C GLU A 81 11.89 -9.16 17.47
N VAL A 82 11.14 -8.86 16.40
CA VAL A 82 11.33 -7.67 15.58
C VAL A 82 10.42 -6.51 15.98
N ASP A 83 11.02 -5.34 16.13
CA ASP A 83 10.33 -4.09 16.46
C ASP A 83 9.55 -3.48 15.28
N GLY A 84 8.84 -2.38 15.53
CA GLY A 84 8.01 -1.72 14.51
C GLY A 84 8.83 -1.08 13.38
N PHE A 85 10.05 -0.61 13.67
CA PHE A 85 10.91 0.01 12.67
C PHE A 85 11.41 -1.00 11.64
N ILE A 86 11.90 -2.14 12.09
CA ILE A 86 12.39 -3.18 11.18
C ILE A 86 11.23 -3.76 10.38
N ARG A 87 10.02 -3.90 10.95
CA ARG A 87 8.82 -4.30 10.19
C ARG A 87 8.46 -3.30 9.09
N LEU A 88 8.51 -2.00 9.39
CA LEU A 88 8.35 -0.95 8.40
C LEU A 88 9.41 -1.06 7.29
N LEU A 89 10.68 -1.19 7.65
CA LEU A 89 11.80 -1.34 6.72
C LEU A 89 11.61 -2.56 5.80
N LEU A 90 11.31 -3.73 6.36
CA LEU A 90 11.05 -4.95 5.59
C LEU A 90 9.86 -4.77 4.64
N THR A 91 8.77 -4.14 5.11
CA THR A 91 7.57 -3.91 4.30
C THR A 91 7.87 -3.05 3.08
N VAL A 92 8.54 -1.90 3.27
CA VAL A 92 8.82 -0.97 2.16
C VAL A 92 9.89 -1.52 1.22
N THR A 93 10.93 -2.17 1.74
CA THR A 93 11.98 -2.77 0.91
C THR A 93 11.44 -3.94 0.10
N LEU A 94 10.65 -4.84 0.70
CA LEU A 94 10.05 -5.98 0.01
C LEU A 94 9.16 -5.52 -1.15
N PHE A 95 8.35 -4.47 -0.95
CA PHE A 95 7.52 -3.90 -2.01
C PHE A 95 8.33 -3.28 -3.14
N VAL A 96 9.39 -2.54 -2.81
CA VAL A 96 10.27 -1.94 -3.81
C VAL A 96 10.95 -3.01 -4.65
N GLU A 97 11.46 -4.08 -4.02
CA GLU A 97 12.05 -5.22 -4.72
C GLU A 97 11.03 -5.91 -5.65
N GLU A 98 9.79 -6.11 -5.19
CA GLU A 98 8.70 -6.64 -6.03
C GLU A 98 8.50 -5.82 -7.29
N ASN A 99 8.39 -4.50 -7.14
CA ASN A 99 8.16 -3.59 -8.25
C ASN A 99 9.34 -3.54 -9.20
N MET A 100 10.57 -3.57 -8.69
CA MET A 100 11.76 -3.56 -9.52
C MET A 100 11.88 -4.83 -10.36
N GLU A 101 11.55 -6.00 -9.80
CA GLU A 101 11.49 -7.26 -10.56
C GLU A 101 10.35 -7.27 -11.60
N LEU A 102 9.17 -6.71 -11.25
CA LEU A 102 8.07 -6.53 -12.19
C LEU A 102 8.42 -5.58 -13.35
N LEU A 103 9.13 -4.49 -13.08
CA LEU A 103 9.59 -3.56 -14.11
C LEU A 103 10.69 -4.17 -14.98
N ARG A 104 11.63 -4.93 -14.38
CA ARG A 104 12.71 -5.60 -15.10
C ARG A 104 12.16 -6.64 -16.07
N THR A 105 11.18 -7.44 -15.65
CA THR A 105 10.53 -8.44 -16.50
C THR A 105 9.73 -7.83 -17.64
N LYS A 106 9.12 -6.66 -17.43
CA LYS A 106 8.39 -5.90 -18.46
C LYS A 106 9.27 -5.06 -19.38
N SER A 107 10.58 -5.01 -19.14
CA SER A 107 11.49 -4.24 -20.00
C SER A 107 11.62 -4.91 -21.37
N TRP A 108 11.27 -4.19 -22.43
CA TRP A 108 11.37 -4.64 -23.81
C TRP A 108 12.79 -5.12 -24.18
N LEU A 109 13.82 -4.56 -23.53
CA LEU A 109 15.21 -5.00 -23.69
C LEU A 109 15.45 -6.37 -23.08
N ALA A 110 14.90 -6.62 -21.88
CA ALA A 110 15.01 -7.92 -21.22
C ALA A 110 14.23 -8.99 -22.00
N GLU A 111 13.08 -8.61 -22.56
CA GLU A 111 12.25 -9.48 -23.42
C GLU A 111 12.93 -9.77 -24.76
N GLY A 112 13.57 -8.76 -25.37
CA GLY A 112 14.32 -8.90 -26.63
C GLY A 112 15.59 -9.72 -26.51
N ILE A 113 16.28 -9.69 -25.36
CA ILE A 113 17.45 -10.53 -25.07
C ILE A 113 17.02 -11.99 -24.78
N SER A 114 15.90 -12.17 -24.06
CA SER A 114 15.43 -13.50 -23.65
C SER A 114 14.69 -14.23 -24.77
N ASN A 115 14.09 -13.52 -25.73
CA ASN A 115 13.30 -14.12 -26.80
C ASN A 115 13.29 -13.25 -28.08
N PRO A 116 14.34 -13.31 -28.93
CA PRO A 116 14.45 -12.45 -30.12
C PRO A 116 13.29 -12.60 -31.13
N SER A 117 12.55 -13.71 -31.08
CA SER A 117 11.34 -13.97 -31.88
C SER A 117 10.07 -13.20 -31.44
N SER A 118 10.01 -12.65 -30.22
CA SER A 118 8.87 -11.84 -29.76
C SER A 118 8.89 -10.41 -30.31
N LEU A 119 10.08 -9.90 -30.63
CA LEU A 119 10.29 -8.57 -31.25
C LEU A 119 9.58 -8.42 -32.60
N ALA A 120 9.43 -9.51 -33.36
CA ALA A 120 8.71 -9.51 -34.63
C ALA A 120 7.18 -9.37 -34.45
N ARG A 121 6.63 -9.79 -33.31
CA ARG A 121 5.19 -9.68 -32.97
C ARG A 121 4.85 -8.39 -32.22
N SER A 122 5.79 -7.87 -31.42
CA SER A 122 5.63 -6.67 -30.58
C SER A 122 5.28 -5.40 -31.36
N ARG A 123 5.70 -5.26 -32.63
CA ARG A 123 5.36 -4.10 -33.47
C ARG A 123 3.86 -3.96 -33.82
N SER A 124 3.02 -4.94 -33.45
CA SER A 124 1.58 -4.94 -33.76
C SER A 124 0.65 -5.07 -32.55
N SER A 125 1.18 -5.17 -31.32
CA SER A 125 0.37 -5.43 -30.13
C SER A 125 0.18 -4.16 -29.28
N THR A 126 -1.02 -3.60 -29.32
CA THR A 126 -1.48 -2.50 -28.46
C THR A 126 -2.21 -3.04 -27.21
N GLN A 127 -1.76 -4.15 -26.63
CA GLN A 127 -2.38 -4.72 -25.41
C GLN A 127 -1.52 -4.46 -24.17
N PRO A 128 -2.01 -3.67 -23.19
CA PRO A 128 -1.59 -3.82 -21.82
C PRO A 128 -2.49 -4.87 -21.15
N THR A 129 -1.93 -6.05 -20.86
CA THR A 129 -2.59 -7.06 -20.01
C THR A 129 -1.73 -7.25 -18.78
N LEU A 130 -2.14 -6.68 -17.66
CA LEU A 130 -1.39 -6.65 -16.40
C LEU A 130 -1.09 -8.05 -15.84
N GLU A 131 -1.84 -9.07 -16.25
CA GLU A 131 -1.70 -10.44 -15.72
C GLU A 131 -1.37 -11.51 -16.76
N ARG A 132 -1.62 -11.27 -18.05
CA ARG A 132 -1.61 -12.36 -19.05
C ARG A 132 -0.21 -12.79 -19.51
N ASP A 133 0.78 -11.92 -19.33
CA ASP A 133 2.16 -12.16 -19.78
C ASP A 133 3.17 -12.23 -18.62
N THR A 134 2.71 -12.34 -17.37
CA THR A 134 3.62 -12.46 -16.21
C THR A 134 4.23 -13.86 -16.20
N PRO A 135 5.57 -14.03 -16.32
CA PRO A 135 6.19 -15.35 -16.36
C PRO A 135 5.83 -16.19 -15.13
N PHE A 136 5.62 -17.50 -15.30
CA PHE A 136 5.23 -18.43 -14.22
C PHE A 136 6.14 -18.34 -12.98
N ARG A 137 7.45 -18.11 -13.18
CA ARG A 137 8.40 -17.89 -12.08
C ARG A 137 8.06 -16.65 -11.24
N LEU A 138 7.64 -15.57 -11.88
CA LEU A 138 7.27 -14.33 -11.22
C LEU A 138 5.92 -14.48 -10.51
N GLN A 139 4.97 -15.21 -11.07
CA GLN A 139 3.71 -15.54 -10.37
C GLN A 139 3.95 -16.34 -9.07
N ASN A 140 4.84 -17.33 -9.10
CA ASN A 140 5.20 -18.09 -7.90
C ASN A 140 5.93 -17.22 -6.87
N ARG A 141 6.76 -16.27 -7.32
CA ARG A 141 7.43 -15.30 -6.44
C ARG A 141 6.42 -14.36 -5.79
N ILE A 142 5.48 -13.79 -6.54
CA ILE A 142 4.40 -12.92 -6.01
C ILE A 142 3.58 -13.67 -4.94
N LYS A 143 3.21 -14.93 -5.20
CA LYS A 143 2.50 -15.77 -4.22
C LYS A 143 3.32 -16.02 -2.96
N ALA A 144 4.62 -16.24 -3.08
CA ALA A 144 5.50 -16.37 -1.92
C ALA A 144 5.57 -15.07 -1.12
N MET A 145 5.67 -13.93 -1.82
CA MET A 145 5.69 -12.61 -1.20
C MET A 145 4.38 -12.27 -0.49
N ASP A 146 3.22 -12.80 -0.92
CA ASP A 146 1.97 -12.66 -0.18
C ASP A 146 2.05 -13.25 1.24
N ALA A 147 2.74 -14.39 1.39
CA ALA A 147 2.97 -14.97 2.70
C ALA A 147 3.88 -14.08 3.56
N ASP A 148 4.95 -13.55 2.96
CA ASP A 148 5.90 -12.64 3.62
C ASP A 148 5.20 -11.35 4.10
N PHE A 149 4.35 -10.73 3.25
CA PHE A 149 3.57 -9.57 3.65
C PHE A 149 2.54 -9.89 4.75
N ASN A 150 1.91 -11.06 4.73
CA ASN A 150 0.99 -11.44 5.81
C ASN A 150 1.73 -11.62 7.14
N LEU A 151 2.98 -12.08 7.13
CA LEU A 151 3.82 -12.15 8.33
C LEU A 151 4.07 -10.74 8.88
N LEU A 152 4.39 -9.77 8.02
CA LEU A 152 4.69 -8.38 8.37
C LEU A 152 3.48 -7.56 8.86
N GLN A 153 2.32 -8.18 9.07
CA GLN A 153 1.12 -7.48 9.51
C GLN A 153 1.34 -6.77 10.87
N PRO A 154 1.10 -5.45 10.96
CA PRO A 154 1.19 -4.72 12.23
C PRO A 154 0.14 -5.19 13.24
N ASN A 155 0.44 -5.00 14.53
CA ASN A 155 -0.50 -5.32 15.61
C ASN A 155 -1.62 -4.26 15.69
N PHE A 156 -2.68 -4.48 14.91
CA PHE A 156 -3.86 -3.59 14.86
C PHE A 156 -4.73 -3.57 16.13
N THR A 157 -4.40 -4.36 17.15
CA THR A 157 -5.13 -4.42 18.43
C THR A 157 -4.90 -3.19 19.30
N ILE A 158 -3.84 -2.42 19.05
CA ILE A 158 -3.48 -1.20 19.78
C ILE A 158 -3.95 0.01 18.95
N TYR A 159 -5.27 0.19 18.88
CA TYR A 159 -5.86 1.38 18.27
C TYR A 159 -6.53 2.24 19.36
N PRO A 160 -6.24 3.55 19.47
CA PRO A 160 -5.35 4.35 18.61
C PRO A 160 -3.86 4.04 18.83
N PHE A 161 -3.07 4.21 17.77
CA PHE A 161 -1.62 4.08 17.81
C PHE A 161 -0.98 5.16 18.67
N VAL A 162 0.06 4.78 19.43
CA VAL A 162 0.66 5.64 20.47
C VAL A 162 1.87 6.42 19.96
N SER A 163 2.61 5.90 18.96
CA SER A 163 3.81 6.54 18.40
C SER A 163 3.68 6.81 16.90
N ASP A 164 4.33 7.88 16.40
CA ASP A 164 4.34 8.19 14.97
C ASP A 164 4.96 7.08 14.11
N LEU A 165 5.92 6.32 14.67
CA LEU A 165 6.49 5.15 14.00
C LEU A 165 5.45 4.03 13.82
N SER A 166 4.66 3.71 14.84
CA SER A 166 3.60 2.70 14.73
C SER A 166 2.50 3.10 13.74
N ILE A 167 2.22 4.40 13.61
CA ILE A 167 1.30 4.93 12.60
C ILE A 167 1.91 4.78 11.21
N MET A 168 3.19 5.11 11.05
CA MET A 168 3.90 4.96 9.77
C MET A 168 3.97 3.50 9.33
N GLU A 169 4.32 2.58 10.22
CA GLU A 169 4.31 1.13 9.99
C GLU A 169 2.94 0.67 9.49
N ALA A 170 1.87 1.01 10.22
CA ALA A 170 0.50 0.68 9.82
C ALA A 170 0.11 1.30 8.47
N CYS A 171 0.45 2.57 8.24
CA CYS A 171 0.08 3.26 7.03
C CYS A 171 0.78 2.68 5.80
N MET A 172 2.09 2.46 5.89
CA MET A 172 2.86 1.89 4.78
C MET A 172 2.44 0.45 4.50
N TYR A 173 2.11 -0.34 5.52
CA TYR A 173 1.55 -1.67 5.33
C TYR A 173 0.26 -1.64 4.50
N HIS A 174 -0.71 -0.79 4.89
CA HIS A 174 -1.96 -0.68 4.13
C HIS A 174 -1.75 -0.09 2.73
N GLU A 175 -0.88 0.91 2.58
CA GLU A 175 -0.56 1.55 1.31
C GLU A 175 0.03 0.53 0.31
N VAL A 176 1.05 -0.21 0.73
CA VAL A 176 1.70 -1.25 -0.07
C VAL A 176 0.70 -2.30 -0.51
N HIS A 177 -0.17 -2.79 0.37
CA HIS A 177 -1.16 -3.79 0.02
C HIS A 177 -2.18 -3.31 -1.03
N ILE A 178 -2.49 -2.01 -1.09
CA ILE A 178 -3.32 -1.46 -2.17
C ILE A 178 -2.48 -1.39 -3.46
N MET A 179 -1.27 -0.84 -3.38
CA MET A 179 -0.42 -0.57 -4.54
C MET A 179 0.08 -1.84 -5.25
N ARG A 180 0.20 -2.96 -4.54
CA ARG A 180 0.51 -4.29 -5.13
C ARG A 180 -0.56 -4.76 -6.13
N HIS A 181 -1.80 -4.32 -5.98
CA HIS A 181 -2.91 -4.70 -6.84
C HIS A 181 -3.34 -3.58 -7.80
N VAL A 182 -3.18 -2.31 -7.40
CA VAL A 182 -3.52 -1.16 -8.23
C VAL A 182 -2.39 -0.15 -8.23
N ARG A 183 -1.75 0.00 -9.40
CA ARG A 183 -0.62 0.92 -9.57
C ARG A 183 -1.02 2.37 -9.35
N LEU A 184 -0.16 3.12 -8.66
CA LEU A 184 -0.39 4.53 -8.32
C LEU A 184 -0.53 5.40 -9.58
N GLU A 185 0.26 5.15 -10.62
CA GLU A 185 0.18 5.90 -11.88
C GLU A 185 -1.15 5.67 -12.59
N GLY A 186 -1.71 4.46 -12.47
CA GLY A 186 -3.04 4.13 -12.99
C GLY A 186 -4.11 4.90 -12.23
N LEU A 187 -4.05 4.92 -10.90
CA LEU A 187 -4.97 5.69 -10.07
C LEU A 187 -4.93 7.19 -10.39
N TYR A 188 -3.74 7.77 -10.52
CA TYR A 188 -3.58 9.18 -10.91
C TYR A 188 -4.13 9.44 -12.32
N ALA A 189 -3.88 8.53 -13.28
CA ALA A 189 -4.43 8.65 -14.62
C ALA A 189 -5.97 8.66 -14.63
N LEU A 190 -6.64 7.87 -13.78
CA LEU A 190 -8.11 7.90 -13.67
C LEU A 190 -8.66 9.28 -13.28
N THR A 191 -7.89 10.07 -12.53
CA THR A 191 -8.26 11.44 -12.16
C THR A 191 -7.97 12.48 -13.26
N GLY A 192 -7.27 12.08 -14.33
CA GLY A 192 -6.76 12.96 -15.37
C GLY A 192 -5.43 13.65 -15.00
N TRP A 193 -4.78 13.26 -13.91
CA TRP A 193 -3.50 13.84 -13.49
C TRP A 193 -2.39 13.51 -14.48
N GLN A 194 -1.81 14.55 -15.11
CA GLN A 194 -0.72 14.44 -16.10
C GLN A 194 -0.95 13.37 -17.18
N ALA A 195 -2.22 13.07 -17.48
CA ALA A 195 -2.61 11.98 -18.36
C ALA A 195 -3.25 12.52 -19.64
N SER A 196 -2.82 12.01 -20.78
CA SER A 196 -3.52 12.25 -22.05
C SER A 196 -4.86 11.50 -22.05
N LYS A 197 -5.83 11.97 -22.84
CA LYS A 197 -7.13 11.30 -22.96
C LYS A 197 -6.99 9.80 -23.28
N THR A 198 -6.10 9.45 -24.20
CA THR A 198 -5.80 8.05 -24.54
C THR A 198 -5.31 7.25 -23.34
N TYR A 199 -4.47 7.84 -22.49
CA TYR A 199 -3.97 7.16 -21.29
C TYR A 199 -5.04 7.02 -20.21
N ILE A 200 -5.92 8.02 -20.06
CA ILE A 200 -7.11 7.94 -19.19
C ILE A 200 -8.01 6.78 -19.64
N ASP A 201 -8.32 6.69 -20.94
CA ASP A 201 -9.18 5.63 -21.49
C ASP A 201 -8.59 4.22 -21.28
N ILE A 202 -7.25 4.10 -21.36
CA ILE A 202 -6.54 2.85 -21.06
C ILE A 202 -6.64 2.53 -19.56
N ALA A 203 -6.33 3.48 -18.69
CA ALA A 203 -6.38 3.30 -17.24
C ALA A 203 -7.79 2.92 -16.78
N GLU A 204 -8.83 3.56 -17.32
CA GLU A 204 -10.22 3.24 -17.02
C GLU A 204 -10.59 1.81 -17.44
N ARG A 205 -10.19 1.41 -18.66
CA ARG A 205 -10.43 0.05 -19.14
C ARG A 205 -9.74 -0.99 -18.24
N ASP A 206 -8.47 -0.78 -17.95
CA ASP A 206 -7.67 -1.72 -17.16
C ASP A 206 -8.20 -1.84 -15.73
N PHE A 207 -8.59 -0.71 -15.12
CA PHE A 207 -9.19 -0.71 -13.79
C PHE A 207 -10.55 -1.41 -13.76
N LYS A 208 -11.41 -1.19 -14.75
CA LYS A 208 -12.69 -1.92 -14.87
C LYS A 208 -12.50 -3.42 -15.05
N LEU A 209 -11.54 -3.84 -15.88
CA LEU A 209 -11.20 -5.25 -16.04
C LEU A 209 -10.74 -5.86 -14.72
N TRP A 210 -9.86 -5.17 -14.00
CA TRP A 210 -9.40 -5.60 -12.67
C TRP A 210 -10.56 -5.76 -11.67
N LEU A 211 -11.53 -4.84 -11.68
CA LEU A 211 -12.72 -4.89 -10.83
C LEU A 211 -13.63 -6.12 -11.09
N HIS A 212 -13.51 -6.78 -12.24
CA HIS A 212 -14.31 -7.96 -12.55
C HIS A 212 -13.63 -9.28 -12.18
N ASP A 213 -12.30 -9.31 -12.12
CA ASP A 213 -11.54 -10.57 -12.12
C ASP A 213 -11.42 -11.20 -10.73
N HIS A 214 -11.00 -10.44 -9.72
CA HIS A 214 -10.62 -10.98 -8.41
C HIS A 214 -11.36 -10.31 -7.23
N GLN A 215 -12.60 -10.76 -6.97
CA GLN A 215 -13.48 -10.22 -5.92
C GLN A 215 -12.86 -10.20 -4.50
N PRO A 216 -12.18 -11.27 -4.03
CA PRO A 216 -11.53 -11.24 -2.71
C PRO A 216 -10.41 -10.19 -2.61
N THR A 217 -9.63 -10.02 -3.68
CA THR A 217 -8.56 -9.02 -3.76
C THR A 217 -9.12 -7.61 -3.66
N ILE A 218 -10.21 -7.32 -4.37
CA ILE A 218 -10.90 -6.02 -4.31
C ILE A 218 -11.39 -5.75 -2.88
N ARG A 219 -12.04 -6.73 -2.24
CA ARG A 219 -12.50 -6.62 -0.85
C ARG A 219 -11.37 -6.42 0.14
N LYS A 220 -10.22 -7.06 -0.08
CA LYS A 220 -9.00 -6.85 0.69
C LYS A 220 -8.49 -5.42 0.53
N CYS A 221 -8.36 -4.91 -0.70
CA CYS A 221 -7.96 -3.52 -0.96
C CYS A 221 -8.92 -2.49 -0.33
N LEU A 222 -10.24 -2.74 -0.41
CA LEU A 222 -11.24 -1.89 0.24
C LEU A 222 -11.05 -1.85 1.76
N TRP A 223 -10.78 -2.99 2.39
CA TRP A 223 -10.48 -3.06 3.82
C TRP A 223 -9.22 -2.24 4.15
N HIS A 224 -8.11 -2.46 3.45
CA HIS A 224 -6.89 -1.67 3.67
C HIS A 224 -7.14 -0.16 3.51
N ALA A 225 -7.87 0.25 2.47
CA ALA A 225 -8.21 1.65 2.22
C ALA A 225 -9.07 2.26 3.34
N ALA A 226 -10.07 1.52 3.82
CA ALA A 226 -10.95 1.97 4.91
C ALA A 226 -10.20 2.08 6.25
N THR A 227 -9.35 1.10 6.58
CA THR A 227 -8.54 1.13 7.80
C THR A 227 -7.52 2.26 7.78
N LEU A 228 -6.84 2.47 6.65
CA LEU A 228 -5.88 3.56 6.47
C LEU A 228 -6.55 4.93 6.62
N LEU A 229 -7.73 5.09 6.02
CA LEU A 229 -8.51 6.31 6.13
C LEU A 229 -8.89 6.62 7.58
N SER A 230 -9.40 5.61 8.31
CA SER A 230 -9.79 5.75 9.71
C SER A 230 -8.60 6.12 10.61
N THR A 231 -7.45 5.46 10.36
CA THR A 231 -6.18 5.74 11.04
C THR A 231 -5.82 7.22 10.96
N LEU A 232 -5.93 7.79 9.76
CA LEU A 232 -5.48 9.15 9.49
C LEU A 232 -6.55 10.22 9.73
N HIS A 233 -7.84 9.87 9.74
CA HIS A 233 -8.91 10.75 10.20
C HIS A 233 -8.76 11.13 11.69
N SER A 234 -8.10 10.29 12.48
CA SER A 234 -7.86 10.58 13.90
C SER A 234 -6.72 11.59 14.14
N ARG A 235 -5.98 11.98 13.10
CA ARG A 235 -4.75 12.78 13.21
C ARG A 235 -5.05 14.27 13.15
N ARG A 236 -4.53 15.01 14.13
CA ARG A 236 -4.60 16.48 14.18
C ARG A 236 -3.48 17.15 13.41
N HIS A 237 -2.29 16.54 13.39
CA HIS A 237 -1.11 17.07 12.72
C HIS A 237 -0.51 15.97 11.84
N MET A 238 -0.57 16.19 10.53
CA MET A 238 0.02 15.28 9.56
C MET A 238 1.50 15.61 9.29
N THR A 239 2.32 14.57 9.26
CA THR A 239 3.69 14.51 8.73
C THR A 239 3.67 14.44 7.19
N LEU A 240 4.85 14.53 6.55
CA LEU A 240 4.94 14.71 5.10
C LEU A 240 4.32 13.57 4.25
N TRP A 241 4.40 12.33 4.72
CA TRP A 241 3.91 11.15 3.98
C TRP A 241 2.41 10.88 4.19
N GLU A 242 1.82 11.35 5.30
CA GLU A 242 0.41 11.12 5.64
C GLU A 242 -0.57 11.69 4.61
N PRO A 243 -0.39 12.93 4.07
CA PRO A 243 -1.22 13.47 3.00
C PRO A 243 -1.10 12.68 1.68
N LEU A 244 0.06 12.10 1.39
CA LEU A 244 0.28 11.31 0.17
C LEU A 244 -0.46 9.98 0.25
N CYS A 245 -0.33 9.27 1.38
CA CYS A 245 -1.19 8.14 1.68
C CYS A 245 -2.66 8.56 1.54
N PHE A 246 -3.03 9.80 1.96
CA PHE A 246 -4.41 10.30 1.91
C PHE A 246 -4.94 10.41 0.51
N LEU A 247 -4.14 11.00 -0.34
CA LEU A 247 -4.45 11.07 -1.74
C LEU A 247 -4.67 9.67 -2.34
N THR A 248 -3.75 8.73 -2.14
CA THR A 248 -3.84 7.40 -2.76
C THR A 248 -5.12 6.67 -2.39
N ARG A 249 -5.46 6.54 -1.09
CA ARG A 249 -6.69 5.80 -0.72
C ARG A 249 -7.96 6.54 -1.08
N ALA A 250 -7.96 7.88 -1.05
CA ALA A 250 -9.11 8.66 -1.46
C ALA A 250 -9.38 8.48 -2.97
N ILE A 251 -8.34 8.49 -3.80
CA ILE A 251 -8.47 8.22 -5.24
C ILE A 251 -8.89 6.77 -5.48
N PHE A 252 -8.33 5.80 -4.76
CA PHE A 252 -8.74 4.40 -4.89
C PHE A 252 -10.23 4.21 -4.57
N LEU A 253 -10.71 4.73 -3.44
CA LEU A 253 -12.12 4.64 -3.05
C LEU A 253 -13.04 5.41 -4.00
N TRP A 254 -12.62 6.59 -4.45
CA TRP A 254 -13.32 7.36 -5.48
C TRP A 254 -13.44 6.58 -6.80
N ALA A 255 -12.34 5.99 -7.27
CA ALA A 255 -12.30 5.20 -8.50
C ALA A 255 -13.17 3.96 -8.38
N TYR A 256 -13.10 3.26 -7.25
CA TYR A 256 -13.98 2.14 -6.94
C TYR A 256 -15.46 2.57 -7.00
N LEU A 257 -15.86 3.63 -6.28
CA LEU A 257 -17.25 4.10 -6.30
C LEU A 257 -17.70 4.55 -7.69
N LYS A 258 -16.80 5.06 -8.52
CA LYS A 258 -17.11 5.56 -9.86
C LYS A 258 -17.22 4.46 -10.91
N HIS A 259 -16.42 3.40 -10.80
CA HIS A 259 -16.25 2.41 -11.87
C HIS A 259 -16.69 0.99 -11.51
N ALA A 260 -16.88 0.67 -10.22
CA ALA A 260 -17.41 -0.63 -9.82
C ALA A 260 -18.90 -0.76 -10.10
N ASP A 261 -19.34 -1.99 -10.30
CA ASP A 261 -20.74 -2.35 -10.43
C ASP A 261 -21.27 -2.92 -9.12
N SER A 262 -22.59 -2.97 -8.97
CA SER A 262 -23.24 -3.58 -7.80
C SER A 262 -22.92 -5.07 -7.61
N LYS A 263 -22.35 -5.73 -8.63
CA LYS A 263 -21.89 -7.12 -8.59
C LYS A 263 -20.47 -7.29 -8.03
N THR A 264 -19.69 -6.22 -7.96
CA THR A 264 -18.25 -6.20 -7.59
C THR A 264 -17.98 -6.44 -6.09
N VAL A 265 -19.01 -6.54 -5.26
CA VAL A 265 -18.86 -6.95 -3.84
C VAL A 265 -20.00 -7.88 -3.42
N GLN A 266 -20.69 -8.50 -4.38
CA GLN A 266 -21.74 -9.45 -4.00
C GLN A 266 -21.15 -10.67 -3.29
N PRO A 267 -21.88 -11.21 -2.30
CA PRO A 267 -21.48 -12.39 -1.59
C PRO A 267 -21.35 -13.57 -2.56
N SER A 268 -20.31 -14.39 -2.36
CA SER A 268 -20.01 -15.55 -3.21
C SER A 268 -21.00 -16.71 -3.02
N SER A 269 -21.67 -16.77 -1.87
CA SER A 269 -22.73 -17.73 -1.55
C SER A 269 -23.61 -17.21 -0.41
N SER A 270 -24.84 -17.73 -0.31
CA SER A 270 -25.81 -17.41 0.74
C SER A 270 -25.60 -18.20 2.04
N GLU A 271 -24.70 -19.17 2.09
CA GLU A 271 -24.57 -20.12 3.21
C GLU A 271 -23.55 -19.70 4.29
N HIS A 272 -22.70 -18.71 4.03
CA HIS A 272 -21.68 -18.21 4.97
C HIS A 272 -21.79 -16.72 5.27
N MET A 273 -23.03 -16.19 5.26
CA MET A 273 -23.23 -14.76 5.49
C MET A 273 -22.89 -14.39 6.94
N ILE A 274 -22.38 -13.16 7.13
CA ILE A 274 -22.46 -12.48 8.42
C ILE A 274 -23.94 -12.14 8.65
N GLU A 275 -24.74 -13.13 9.05
CA GLU A 275 -26.16 -12.94 9.33
C GLU A 275 -26.32 -12.03 10.56
N ASN A 276 -27.27 -11.09 10.45
CA ASN A 276 -27.76 -10.17 11.50
C ASN A 276 -27.20 -8.74 11.59
N GLN A 277 -26.38 -8.25 10.66
CA GLN A 277 -26.01 -6.82 10.63
C GLN A 277 -26.67 -6.07 9.46
N LYS A 278 -27.37 -4.96 9.75
CA LYS A 278 -27.90 -4.05 8.71
C LYS A 278 -26.80 -3.28 7.97
N ALA A 279 -25.64 -3.11 8.61
CA ALA A 279 -24.49 -2.44 8.03
C ALA A 279 -23.18 -2.99 8.63
N LEU A 280 -22.20 -3.23 7.77
CA LEU A 280 -20.84 -3.65 8.14
C LEU A 280 -19.93 -2.44 8.16
N ARG A 281 -19.21 -2.24 9.26
CA ARG A 281 -18.22 -1.17 9.38
C ARG A 281 -16.83 -1.65 9.00
N LEU A 282 -16.44 -1.37 7.77
CA LEU A 282 -15.22 -1.91 7.18
C LEU A 282 -13.96 -1.40 7.90
N ASP A 283 -14.00 -0.15 8.36
CA ASP A 283 -12.90 0.50 9.09
C ASP A 283 -12.69 -0.02 10.52
N ARG A 284 -13.59 -0.87 11.03
CA ARG A 284 -13.52 -1.45 12.39
C ARG A 284 -13.32 -2.97 12.40
N LEU A 285 -13.02 -3.59 11.26
CA LEU A 285 -12.71 -5.02 11.19
C LEU A 285 -11.30 -5.31 11.73
N THR A 286 -11.18 -5.36 13.06
CA THR A 286 -9.91 -5.63 13.75
C THR A 286 -9.64 -7.11 13.95
N LYS A 287 -10.70 -7.92 14.14
CA LYS A 287 -10.56 -9.38 14.32
C LYS A 287 -10.23 -10.07 13.00
N ALA A 288 -9.29 -11.02 13.05
CA ALA A 288 -8.85 -11.75 11.88
C ALA A 288 -9.98 -12.55 11.22
N ASP A 289 -10.81 -13.21 12.02
CA ASP A 289 -11.90 -14.05 11.49
C ASP A 289 -12.96 -13.23 10.76
N GLU A 290 -13.39 -12.10 11.34
CA GLU A 290 -14.38 -11.19 10.72
C GLU A 290 -13.84 -10.55 9.43
N ARG A 291 -12.54 -10.19 9.44
CA ARG A 291 -11.85 -9.65 8.26
C ARG A 291 -11.74 -10.70 7.16
N ASN A 292 -11.31 -11.92 7.48
CA ASN A 292 -11.14 -12.99 6.50
C ASN A 292 -12.50 -13.40 5.92
N ALA A 293 -13.54 -13.49 6.75
CA ALA A 293 -14.90 -13.72 6.28
C ALA A 293 -15.38 -12.64 5.28
N TRP A 294 -15.10 -11.36 5.56
CA TRP A 294 -15.36 -10.28 4.60
C TRP A 294 -14.58 -10.46 3.30
N ILE A 295 -13.28 -10.75 3.38
CA ILE A 295 -12.42 -10.93 2.20
C ILE A 295 -12.89 -12.11 1.36
N ASP A 296 -13.19 -13.25 1.97
CA ASP A 296 -13.49 -14.49 1.26
C ASP A 296 -14.94 -14.55 0.77
N HIS A 297 -15.89 -14.08 1.59
CA HIS A 297 -17.32 -14.30 1.35
C HIS A 297 -18.12 -13.02 1.09
N GLY A 298 -17.57 -11.84 1.38
CA GLY A 298 -18.26 -10.56 1.21
C GLY A 298 -19.33 -10.30 2.27
N PHE A 299 -20.22 -9.35 2.00
CA PHE A 299 -21.30 -8.97 2.92
C PHE A 299 -22.54 -8.56 2.15
N ASN A 300 -23.70 -9.03 2.60
CA ASN A 300 -24.99 -8.71 1.99
C ASN A 300 -25.72 -7.65 2.81
N GLY A 301 -25.30 -6.41 2.62
CA GLY A 301 -25.83 -5.25 3.32
C GLY A 301 -25.01 -4.00 3.04
N ASN A 302 -25.27 -2.93 3.78
CA ASN A 302 -24.56 -1.67 3.59
C ASN A 302 -23.14 -1.76 4.17
N VAL A 303 -22.12 -1.58 3.33
CA VAL A 303 -20.74 -1.47 3.79
C VAL A 303 -20.44 0.01 4.09
N HIS A 304 -20.05 0.33 5.31
CA HIS A 304 -19.87 1.69 5.78
C HIS A 304 -18.42 2.00 6.17
N VAL A 305 -17.97 3.22 5.85
CA VAL A 305 -16.67 3.76 6.28
C VAL A 305 -16.87 5.12 6.95
N THR A 306 -16.27 5.31 8.14
CA THR A 306 -16.33 6.58 8.88
C THR A 306 -15.84 7.77 8.02
N GLY A 307 -16.62 8.85 7.99
CA GLY A 307 -16.33 10.06 7.22
C GLY A 307 -16.80 10.03 5.76
N ILE A 308 -16.91 8.83 5.16
CA ILE A 308 -17.36 8.67 3.77
C ILE A 308 -18.85 8.27 3.67
N GLY A 309 -19.31 7.38 4.55
CA GLY A 309 -20.65 6.79 4.46
C GLY A 309 -20.66 5.41 3.81
N ASN A 310 -21.76 5.06 3.14
CA ASN A 310 -21.96 3.74 2.55
C ASN A 310 -21.23 3.59 1.22
N LEU A 311 -20.42 2.55 1.06
CA LEU A 311 -19.63 2.25 -0.14
C LEU A 311 -20.45 1.58 -1.25
N ASN A 312 -21.55 2.22 -1.66
CA ASN A 312 -22.38 1.76 -2.75
C ASN A 312 -21.79 2.20 -4.11
N PRO A 313 -21.45 1.27 -5.01
CA PRO A 313 -20.97 1.62 -6.35
C PRO A 313 -21.97 2.49 -7.11
N GLY A 314 -21.48 3.49 -7.83
CA GLY A 314 -22.27 4.47 -8.58
C GLY A 314 -22.82 5.64 -7.74
N GLU A 315 -22.84 5.54 -6.40
CA GLU A 315 -23.39 6.59 -5.55
C GLU A 315 -22.34 7.63 -5.12
N HIS A 316 -22.50 8.86 -5.62
CA HIS A 316 -21.77 10.07 -5.19
C HIS A 316 -20.26 9.87 -4.95
N PRO A 317 -19.47 9.41 -5.95
CA PRO A 317 -18.05 9.12 -5.77
C PRO A 317 -17.25 10.33 -5.27
N ASN A 318 -17.62 11.54 -5.69
CA ASN A 318 -16.92 12.79 -5.32
C ASN A 318 -16.91 13.09 -3.82
N ARG A 319 -17.83 12.51 -3.01
CA ARG A 319 -17.85 12.72 -1.56
C ARG A 319 -16.55 12.31 -0.87
N VAL A 320 -15.84 11.32 -1.44
CA VAL A 320 -14.55 10.85 -0.90
C VAL A 320 -13.48 11.93 -1.07
N LEU A 321 -13.46 12.60 -2.22
CA LEU A 321 -12.52 13.68 -2.53
C LEU A 321 -12.88 14.97 -1.77
N GLU A 322 -14.17 15.22 -1.55
CA GLU A 322 -14.64 16.32 -0.69
C GLU A 322 -14.21 16.11 0.78
N GLU A 323 -14.27 14.87 1.27
CA GLU A 323 -13.79 14.52 2.61
C GLU A 323 -12.26 14.69 2.71
N LEU A 324 -11.51 14.21 1.71
CA LEU A 324 -10.07 14.46 1.59
C LEU A 324 -9.75 15.95 1.67
N HIS A 325 -10.43 16.77 0.86
CA HIS A 325 -10.26 18.22 0.87
C HIS A 325 -10.50 18.82 2.27
N ARG A 326 -11.61 18.42 2.94
CA ARG A 326 -11.99 18.92 4.27
C ARG A 326 -10.92 18.63 5.33
N TYR A 327 -10.30 17.45 5.30
CA TYR A 327 -9.24 17.13 6.24
C TYR A 327 -7.94 17.85 5.91
N LEU A 328 -7.54 17.90 4.64
CA LEU A 328 -6.25 18.45 4.25
C LEU A 328 -6.17 19.98 4.40
N ILE A 329 -7.24 20.73 4.16
CA ILE A 329 -7.25 22.20 4.38
C ILE A 329 -7.01 22.58 5.85
N SER A 330 -7.35 21.70 6.79
CA SER A 330 -7.13 21.95 8.22
C SER A 330 -5.68 21.69 8.67
N GLN A 331 -4.83 21.13 7.81
CA GLN A 331 -3.46 20.75 8.18
C GLN A 331 -2.51 21.94 8.07
N THR A 332 -1.91 22.32 9.20
CA THR A 332 -0.96 23.44 9.27
C THR A 332 0.48 23.02 9.02
N GLY A 333 0.90 21.84 9.52
CA GLY A 333 2.28 21.36 9.41
C GLY A 333 2.73 21.01 7.99
N THR A 334 1.79 20.65 7.13
CA THR A 334 2.02 20.28 5.72
C THR A 334 1.21 21.15 4.76
N ALA A 335 0.88 22.38 5.17
CA ALA A 335 -0.09 23.24 4.49
C ALA A 335 0.12 23.41 2.98
N ASN A 336 1.38 23.52 2.52
CA ASN A 336 1.67 23.64 1.08
C ASN A 336 1.31 22.37 0.31
N LEU A 337 1.78 21.20 0.77
CA LEU A 337 1.48 19.92 0.14
C LEU A 337 0.00 19.58 0.27
N ALA A 338 -0.54 19.66 1.48
CA ALA A 338 -1.94 19.37 1.78
C ALA A 338 -2.89 20.30 1.01
N GLY A 339 -2.58 21.59 0.94
CA GLY A 339 -3.34 22.58 0.17
C GLY A 339 -3.31 22.32 -1.33
N GLY A 340 -2.13 21.97 -1.89
CA GLY A 340 -2.01 21.56 -3.28
C GLY A 340 -2.84 20.33 -3.62
N ILE A 341 -2.78 19.29 -2.77
CA ILE A 341 -3.58 18.07 -2.93
C ILE A 341 -5.08 18.38 -2.81
N ALA A 342 -5.50 19.16 -1.81
CA ALA A 342 -6.90 19.53 -1.61
C ALA A 342 -7.46 20.30 -2.82
N LYS A 343 -6.69 21.25 -3.37
CA LYS A 343 -7.05 21.99 -4.57
C LYS A 343 -7.20 21.06 -5.78
N ALA A 344 -6.24 20.16 -6.00
CA ALA A 344 -6.28 19.18 -7.09
C ALA A 344 -7.51 18.26 -6.97
N ALA A 345 -7.83 17.76 -5.77
CA ALA A 345 -9.02 16.95 -5.53
C ALA A 345 -10.32 17.67 -5.91
N MET A 346 -10.44 18.97 -5.58
CA MET A 346 -11.61 19.76 -5.95
C MET A 346 -11.70 20.07 -7.45
N GLN A 347 -10.57 20.12 -8.16
CA GLN A 347 -10.58 20.20 -9.64
C GLN A 347 -11.18 18.93 -10.24
N VAL A 348 -10.79 17.75 -9.74
CA VAL A 348 -11.38 16.47 -10.16
C VAL A 348 -12.89 16.43 -9.91
N CYS A 349 -13.35 16.88 -8.73
CA CYS A 349 -14.79 16.97 -8.43
C CYS A 349 -15.56 17.85 -9.43
N ARG A 350 -14.90 18.87 -9.99
CA ARG A 350 -15.48 19.80 -10.97
C ARG A 350 -15.32 19.33 -12.42
N GLY A 351 -14.71 18.17 -12.66
CA GLY A 351 -14.41 17.66 -14.00
C GLY A 351 -13.29 18.43 -14.70
N LEU A 352 -12.46 19.16 -13.94
CA LEU A 352 -11.29 19.87 -14.45
C LEU A 352 -10.03 19.01 -14.30
N PRO A 353 -9.06 19.12 -15.21
CA PRO A 353 -7.78 18.44 -15.05
C PRO A 353 -7.07 18.96 -13.80
N PRO A 354 -6.59 18.08 -12.91
CA PRO A 354 -5.94 18.50 -11.69
C PRO A 354 -4.56 19.11 -11.97
N SER A 355 -4.21 20.13 -11.18
CA SER A 355 -2.95 20.89 -11.24
C SER A 355 -2.57 21.36 -9.84
N PHE A 356 -1.30 21.19 -9.43
CA PHE A 356 -0.81 21.71 -8.14
C PHE A 356 -0.69 23.24 -8.18
#